data_AF-A0A932V9J8-F1
#
_entry.id   AF-A0A932V9J8-F1
#
_cell.length_a   1.000
_cell.length_b   1.000
_cell.length_c   1.000
_cell.angle_alpha   90.00
_cell.angle_beta   90.00
_cell.angle_gamma   90.00
#
_symmetry.space_group_name_H-M   'P 1'
#
loop_
_entity.id
_entity.type
_entity.pdbx_description
1 polymer ?
#
loop_
_entity_poly.entity_id
_entity_poly.type
_entity_poly.pdbx_seq_one_letter_code
_entity_poly.pdbx_strand_id
1 'polypeptide(L)'
;VDYNFTAQMEEKLDRIADGEIEWVTVLRDFYTPFKQTLDRAAEEMPNVTLAVETTDEKCDVCGSPMVIKRGKFGKFLACSTFPKCKGTRNLSQRDFQSARGGSAKTGVTCPECKRGEIEEKKSRKGKIFYSCNRYPDCKFALWDKPIPTPCPKCGGVLTENKKGVRCVNGDYAGETTTEK
;
A
#
# COMPACT_ATOMS: atom_id res chain seq x y z
N VAL A 1 20.91 -6.71 -16.10
CA VAL A 1 22.32 -6.50 -15.74
C VAL A 1 23.10 -7.65 -16.35
N ASP A 2 24.20 -7.36 -17.06
CA ASP A 2 25.03 -8.38 -17.72
C ASP A 2 26.14 -8.83 -16.77
N TYR A 3 26.08 -10.10 -16.36
CA TYR A 3 27.03 -10.70 -15.43
C TYR A 3 28.38 -11.02 -16.08
N ASN A 4 28.40 -11.33 -17.39
CA ASN A 4 29.63 -11.65 -18.11
C ASN A 4 30.52 -10.41 -18.28
N PHE A 5 29.89 -9.24 -18.51
CA PHE A 5 30.59 -7.96 -18.55
C PHE A 5 31.33 -7.67 -17.25
N THR A 6 30.69 -7.96 -16.10
CA THR A 6 31.30 -7.72 -14.78
C THR A 6 32.51 -8.63 -14.58
N ALA A 7 32.39 -9.92 -14.94
CA ALA A 7 33.51 -10.86 -14.84
C ALA A 7 34.72 -10.47 -15.70
N GLN A 8 34.48 -10.03 -16.94
CA GLN A 8 35.56 -9.58 -17.84
C GLN A 8 36.23 -8.27 -17.39
N MET A 9 35.53 -7.43 -16.63
CA MET A 9 36.13 -6.22 -16.08
C MET A 9 37.10 -6.56 -14.94
N GLU A 10 36.71 -7.45 -14.03
CA GLU A 10 37.59 -7.90 -12.95
C GLU A 10 38.87 -8.54 -13.49
N GLU A 11 38.77 -9.40 -14.51
CA GLU A 11 39.95 -9.98 -15.17
C GLU A 11 40.89 -8.93 -15.76
N LYS A 12 40.35 -7.84 -16.33
CA LYS A 12 41.18 -6.72 -16.83
C LYS A 12 41.84 -5.93 -15.70
N LEU A 13 41.18 -5.81 -14.54
CA LEU A 13 41.73 -5.13 -13.37
C LEU A 13 42.87 -5.95 -12.75
N ASP A 14 42.73 -7.27 -12.67
CA ASP A 14 43.79 -8.17 -12.22
C ASP A 14 45.03 -8.04 -13.12
N ARG A 15 44.83 -8.04 -14.44
CA ARG A 15 45.91 -7.86 -15.42
C ARG A 15 46.60 -6.50 -15.36
N ILE A 16 45.89 -5.44 -14.92
CA ILE A 16 46.52 -4.14 -14.63
C ILE A 16 47.39 -4.25 -13.37
N ALA A 17 46.91 -4.95 -12.33
CA ALA A 17 47.66 -5.13 -11.09
C ALA A 17 48.96 -5.93 -11.32
N ASP A 18 48.92 -6.91 -12.21
CA ASP A 18 50.08 -7.71 -12.64
C ASP A 18 51.00 -6.95 -13.62
N GLY A 19 50.60 -5.75 -14.07
CA GLY A 19 51.37 -4.91 -15.00
C GLY A 19 51.33 -5.38 -16.46
N GLU A 20 50.42 -6.28 -16.81
CA GLU A 20 50.26 -6.81 -18.17
C GLU A 20 49.56 -5.83 -19.13
N ILE A 21 48.75 -4.91 -18.60
CA ILE A 21 47.96 -3.96 -19.38
C ILE A 21 48.06 -2.55 -18.78
N GLU A 22 48.15 -1.55 -19.64
CA GLU A 22 48.07 -0.14 -19.26
C GLU A 22 46.63 0.28 -18.89
N TRP A 23 46.45 0.81 -17.68
CA TRP A 23 45.15 1.18 -17.12
C TRP A 23 44.42 2.25 -17.94
N VAL A 24 45.16 3.18 -18.56
CA VAL A 24 44.58 4.25 -19.40
C VAL A 24 43.84 3.65 -20.60
N THR A 25 44.38 2.57 -21.17
CA THR A 25 43.78 1.88 -22.32
C THR A 25 42.45 1.26 -21.92
N VAL A 26 42.42 0.54 -20.80
CA VAL A 26 41.20 -0.11 -20.28
C VAL A 26 40.10 0.92 -19.98
N LEU A 27 40.45 2.05 -19.36
CA LEU A 27 39.49 3.12 -19.09
C LEU A 27 38.92 3.75 -20.36
N ARG A 28 39.76 4.00 -21.37
CA ARG A 28 39.32 4.58 -22.64
C ARG A 28 38.37 3.63 -23.37
N ASP A 29 38.71 2.35 -23.40
CA ASP A 29 37.93 1.31 -24.06
C ASP A 29 36.58 1.09 -23.38
N PHE A 30 36.49 1.28 -22.06
CA PHE A 30 35.23 1.25 -21.32
C PHE A 30 34.40 2.53 -21.51
N TYR A 31 35.02 3.70 -21.33
CA TYR A 31 34.29 4.96 -21.22
C TYR A 31 33.73 5.44 -22.56
N THR A 32 34.42 5.18 -23.67
CA THR A 32 33.99 5.61 -25.01
C THR A 32 32.62 5.04 -25.41
N PRO A 33 32.39 3.72 -25.38
CA PRO A 33 31.07 3.14 -25.69
C PRO A 33 30.04 3.43 -24.58
N PHE A 34 30.46 3.51 -23.32
CA PHE A 34 29.56 3.87 -22.22
C PHE A 34 28.99 5.27 -22.40
N LYS A 35 29.82 6.26 -22.76
CA LYS A 35 29.38 7.64 -23.00
C LYS A 35 28.34 7.72 -24.11
N GLN A 36 28.55 7.03 -25.23
CA GLN A 36 27.57 6.97 -26.32
C GLN A 36 26.23 6.40 -25.84
N THR A 37 26.29 5.35 -25.02
CA THR A 37 25.08 4.73 -24.44
C THR A 37 24.37 5.69 -23.48
N LEU A 38 25.13 6.42 -22.66
CA LEU A 38 24.62 7.40 -21.72
C LEU A 38 23.95 8.58 -22.43
N ASP A 39 24.61 9.12 -23.46
CA ASP A 39 24.11 10.24 -24.27
C ASP A 39 22.80 9.84 -24.96
N ARG A 40 22.77 8.65 -25.59
CA ARG A 40 21.54 8.10 -26.18
C ARG A 40 20.43 7.93 -25.14
N ALA A 41 20.76 7.39 -23.98
CA ALA A 41 19.77 7.19 -22.93
C ALA A 41 19.23 8.54 -22.41
N ALA A 42 20.05 9.59 -22.36
CA ALA A 42 19.60 10.93 -21.99
C ALA A 42 18.60 11.53 -23.00
N GLU A 43 18.78 11.26 -24.29
CA GLU A 43 17.87 11.73 -25.36
C GLU A 43 16.61 10.88 -25.48
N GLU A 44 16.74 9.56 -25.39
CA GLU A 44 15.65 8.62 -25.66
C GLU A 44 14.78 8.30 -24.44
N MET A 45 15.28 8.45 -23.21
CA MET A 45 14.50 8.07 -22.03
C MET A 45 13.33 9.04 -21.82
N PRO A 46 12.07 8.58 -21.91
CA PRO A 46 10.93 9.41 -21.62
C PRO A 46 10.97 9.84 -20.15
N ASN A 47 10.62 11.10 -19.88
CA ASN A 47 10.39 11.55 -18.51
C ASN A 47 9.15 10.83 -17.97
N VAL A 48 9.36 9.71 -17.28
CA VAL A 48 8.27 8.93 -16.70
C VAL A 48 7.68 9.71 -15.54
N THR A 49 6.64 10.49 -15.81
CA THR A 49 5.76 11.01 -14.76
C THR A 49 4.98 9.82 -14.22
N LEU A 50 5.52 9.17 -13.18
CA LEU A 50 4.83 8.11 -12.46
C LEU A 50 3.43 8.59 -12.09
N ALA A 51 2.41 7.84 -12.50
CA ALA A 51 1.04 7.86 -12.00
C ALA A 51 0.99 8.24 -10.52
N VAL A 52 0.73 9.51 -10.14
CA VAL A 52 0.58 9.83 -8.72
C VAL A 52 -0.81 9.39 -8.29
N GLU A 53 -0.87 8.32 -7.49
CA GLU A 53 -2.12 7.86 -6.88
C GLU A 53 -2.54 8.95 -5.87
N THR A 54 -3.62 9.69 -6.16
CA THR A 54 -4.20 10.65 -5.22
C THR A 54 -4.92 9.91 -4.10
N THR A 55 -4.83 10.45 -2.88
CA THR A 55 -5.48 9.88 -1.68
C THR A 55 -6.43 10.88 -1.06
N ASP A 56 -7.44 10.39 -0.35
CA ASP A 56 -8.38 11.24 0.41
C ASP A 56 -7.76 11.88 1.67
N GLU A 57 -6.53 11.50 2.01
CA GLU A 57 -5.76 12.04 3.14
C GLU A 57 -5.38 13.51 2.91
N LYS A 58 -5.52 14.35 3.94
CA LYS A 58 -5.10 15.76 3.90
C LYS A 58 -3.73 15.95 4.55
N CYS A 59 -2.97 16.91 4.07
CA CYS A 59 -1.67 17.27 4.64
C CYS A 59 -1.87 17.98 5.99
N ASP A 60 -1.20 17.51 7.04
CA ASP A 60 -1.27 18.09 8.38
C ASP A 60 -0.77 19.54 8.47
N VAL A 61 0.02 19.98 7.48
CA VAL A 61 0.66 21.30 7.46
C VAL A 61 -0.19 22.34 6.73
N CYS A 62 -0.89 21.96 5.66
CA CYS A 62 -1.59 22.92 4.79
C CYS A 62 -3.02 22.51 4.42
N GLY A 63 -3.48 21.34 4.82
CA GLY A 63 -4.83 20.83 4.52
C GLY A 63 -5.06 20.38 3.07
N SER A 64 -4.10 20.62 2.17
CA SER A 64 -4.15 20.17 0.77
C SER A 64 -4.12 18.64 0.64
N PRO A 65 -4.63 18.05 -0.46
CA PRO A 65 -4.68 16.61 -0.62
C PRO A 65 -3.29 15.95 -0.70
N MET A 66 -3.23 14.76 -0.10
CA MET A 66 -2.23 13.70 -0.10
C MET A 66 -1.97 13.07 -1.47
N VAL A 67 -0.72 12.78 -1.82
CA VAL A 67 -0.33 12.13 -3.08
C VAL A 67 0.72 11.04 -2.80
N ILE A 68 0.53 9.83 -3.32
CA ILE A 68 1.48 8.73 -3.08
C ILE A 68 2.64 8.82 -4.06
N LYS A 69 3.86 8.95 -3.53
CA LYS A 69 5.11 8.89 -4.31
C LYS A 69 5.95 7.69 -3.88
N ARG A 70 6.87 7.25 -4.75
CA ARG A 70 7.87 6.22 -4.45
C ARG A 70 9.22 6.88 -4.20
N GLY A 71 9.84 6.59 -3.07
CA GLY A 71 11.20 6.99 -2.74
C GLY A 71 12.08 5.79 -2.43
N LYS A 72 13.33 6.05 -2.01
CA LYS A 72 14.33 5.02 -1.65
C LYS A 72 13.81 4.00 -0.63
N PHE A 73 13.02 4.46 0.35
CA PHE A 73 12.52 3.65 1.46
C PHE A 73 11.11 3.07 1.19
N GLY A 74 10.62 3.13 -0.04
CA GLY A 74 9.27 2.68 -0.41
C GLY A 74 8.32 3.83 -0.74
N LYS A 75 7.01 3.54 -0.75
CA LYS A 75 6.00 4.57 -1.02
C LYS A 75 5.76 5.46 0.22
N PHE A 76 5.45 6.72 -0.01
CA PHE A 76 5.14 7.71 1.03
C PHE A 76 4.09 8.69 0.52
N LEU A 77 3.38 9.34 1.45
CA LEU A 77 2.49 10.45 1.13
C LEU A 77 3.29 11.74 1.05
N ALA A 78 3.11 12.49 -0.02
CA ALA A 78 3.65 13.83 -0.22
C ALA A 78 2.51 14.80 -0.47
N CYS A 79 2.62 16.03 0.05
CA CYS A 79 1.67 17.08 -0.27
C CYS A 79 1.58 17.31 -1.80
N SER A 80 0.36 17.38 -2.33
CA SER A 80 0.11 17.74 -3.73
C SER A 80 0.67 19.11 -4.13
N THR A 81 0.81 20.03 -3.17
CA THR A 81 1.29 21.41 -3.40
C THR A 81 2.81 21.56 -3.30
N PHE A 82 3.58 20.47 -3.34
CA PHE A 82 5.05 20.55 -3.43
C PHE A 82 5.46 21.33 -4.70
N PRO A 83 6.42 22.28 -4.65
CA PRO A 83 7.39 22.56 -3.59
C PRO A 83 6.94 23.56 -2.51
N LYS A 84 5.74 24.15 -2.61
CA LYS A 84 5.25 25.16 -1.66
C LYS A 84 5.02 24.57 -0.26
N CYS A 85 4.60 23.31 -0.18
CA CYS A 85 4.50 22.56 1.06
C CYS A 85 5.38 21.30 1.00
N LYS A 86 6.26 21.14 1.99
CA LYS A 86 7.18 19.98 2.12
C LYS A 86 6.65 18.89 3.06
N GLY A 87 5.36 18.92 3.40
CA GLY A 87 4.74 17.90 4.24
C GLY A 87 4.84 16.51 3.58
N THR A 88 5.50 15.59 4.26
CA THR A 88 5.61 14.19 3.87
C THR A 88 5.29 13.29 5.06
N ARG A 89 4.69 12.13 4.78
CA ARG A 89 4.36 11.12 5.78
C ARG A 89 4.70 9.74 5.24
N ASN A 90 5.42 8.95 6.03
CA ASN A 90 5.70 7.56 5.66
C ASN A 90 4.39 6.76 5.67
N LEU A 91 4.16 5.99 4.60
CA LEU A 91 3.08 5.02 4.59
C LEU A 91 3.60 3.74 5.23
N SER A 92 3.17 3.44 6.45
CA SER A 92 3.36 2.10 6.98
C SER A 92 2.47 1.12 6.20
N GLN A 93 2.78 -0.19 6.24
CA GLN A 93 1.91 -1.21 5.61
C GLN A 93 0.45 -1.14 6.10
N ARG A 94 0.21 -0.60 7.31
CA ARG A 94 -1.14 -0.38 7.85
C ARG A 94 -1.86 0.78 7.15
N ASP A 95 -1.14 1.84 6.78
CA ASP A 95 -1.69 3.04 6.12
C ASP A 95 -2.00 2.81 4.64
N PHE A 96 -1.36 1.82 4.02
CA PHE A 96 -1.62 1.44 2.63
C PHE A 96 -3.01 0.87 2.38
N GLN A 97 -3.62 0.27 3.40
CA GLN A 97 -4.96 -0.32 3.30
C GLN A 97 -6.06 0.73 3.46
N SER A 98 -5.80 1.79 4.23
CA SER A 98 -6.70 2.95 4.34
C SER A 98 -6.58 3.90 3.14
N ALA A 99 -5.38 4.11 2.59
CA ALA A 99 -5.14 5.06 1.50
C ALA A 99 -5.67 4.64 0.11
N ARG A 100 -5.96 3.35 -0.11
CA ARG A 100 -6.51 2.82 -1.38
C ARG A 100 -8.04 2.65 -1.39
N GLY A 101 -8.76 3.28 -0.47
CA GLY A 101 -10.22 3.12 -0.38
C GLY A 101 -10.64 1.68 -0.03
N GLY A 102 -9.97 1.08 0.96
CA GLY A 102 -10.06 -0.36 1.22
C GLY A 102 -10.70 -0.77 2.54
N SER A 103 -11.48 0.09 3.20
CA SER A 103 -12.45 -0.36 4.19
C SER A 103 -13.81 -0.37 3.51
N ALA A 104 -14.19 -1.53 2.98
CA ALA A 104 -15.53 -1.73 2.45
C ALA A 104 -16.53 -1.42 3.58
N LYS A 105 -17.27 -0.33 3.42
CA LYS A 105 -18.36 0.04 4.30
C LYS A 105 -19.43 -1.03 4.21
N THR A 106 -19.78 -1.62 5.35
CA THR A 106 -20.77 -2.71 5.37
C THR A 106 -22.21 -2.18 5.37
N GLY A 107 -22.42 -0.87 5.51
CA GLY A 107 -23.74 -0.26 5.67
C GLY A 107 -24.36 -0.50 7.05
N VAL A 108 -23.67 -1.21 7.94
CA VAL A 108 -24.20 -1.63 9.24
C VAL A 108 -23.76 -0.67 10.33
N THR A 109 -24.73 -0.11 11.05
CA THR A 109 -24.47 0.78 12.19
C THR A 109 -23.91 -0.02 13.38
N CYS A 110 -22.89 0.52 14.04
CA CYS A 110 -22.27 -0.11 15.19
C CYS A 110 -23.25 -0.20 16.38
N PRO A 111 -23.46 -1.39 16.97
CA PRO A 111 -24.41 -1.57 18.05
C PRO A 111 -23.94 -0.97 19.39
N GLU A 112 -22.63 -0.88 19.62
CA GLU A 112 -22.07 -0.29 20.85
C GLU A 112 -22.21 1.24 20.88
N CYS A 113 -21.74 1.92 19.84
CA CYS A 113 -21.70 3.39 19.85
C CYS A 113 -22.89 4.06 19.14
N LYS A 114 -23.68 3.33 18.34
CA LYS A 114 -24.84 3.80 17.55
C LYS A 114 -24.58 5.00 16.63
N ARG A 115 -23.32 5.45 16.53
CA ARG A 115 -22.88 6.64 15.77
C ARG A 115 -21.88 6.28 14.68
N GLY A 116 -21.12 5.21 14.89
CA GLY A 116 -20.13 4.72 13.94
C GLY A 116 -20.69 3.63 13.04
N GLU A 117 -20.01 3.39 11.93
CA GLU A 117 -20.32 2.33 10.98
C GLU A 117 -19.29 1.20 11.12
N ILE A 118 -19.68 -0.03 10.79
CA ILE A 118 -18.78 -1.18 10.77
C ILE A 118 -18.10 -1.27 9.40
N GLU A 119 -16.77 -1.38 9.42
CA GLU A 119 -15.93 -1.43 8.23
C GLU A 119 -15.05 -2.68 8.24
N GLU A 120 -14.82 -3.25 7.05
CA GLU A 120 -13.88 -4.34 6.87
C GLU A 120 -12.42 -3.88 7.05
N LYS A 121 -11.63 -4.62 7.82
CA LYS A 121 -10.20 -4.39 8.08
C LYS A 121 -9.41 -5.70 8.02
N LYS A 122 -8.12 -5.64 7.72
CA LYS A 122 -7.21 -6.80 7.78
C LYS A 122 -6.30 -6.72 9.00
N SER A 123 -6.20 -7.83 9.72
CA SER A 123 -5.28 -7.98 10.84
C SER A 123 -3.83 -8.05 10.35
N ARG A 124 -2.87 -7.90 11.26
CA ARG A 124 -1.42 -8.07 10.97
C ARG A 124 -1.08 -9.42 10.34
N LYS A 125 -1.87 -10.46 10.64
CA LYS A 125 -1.72 -11.81 10.10
C LYS A 125 -2.50 -12.05 8.79
N GLY A 126 -3.09 -10.99 8.21
CA GLY A 126 -3.87 -11.06 6.98
C GLY A 126 -5.33 -11.50 7.15
N LYS A 127 -5.74 -11.97 8.32
CA LYS A 127 -7.15 -12.35 8.59
C LYS A 127 -8.06 -11.11 8.57
N ILE A 128 -9.16 -11.19 7.83
CA ILE A 128 -10.19 -10.14 7.76
C ILE A 128 -11.00 -10.11 9.07
N PHE A 129 -11.32 -8.92 9.54
CA PHE A 129 -12.22 -8.64 10.65
C PHE A 129 -12.98 -7.34 10.38
N TYR A 130 -14.12 -7.17 11.03
CA TYR A 130 -14.99 -6.01 10.86
C TYR A 130 -14.94 -5.18 12.13
N SER A 131 -14.75 -3.87 12.05
CA SER A 131 -14.63 -3.02 13.25
C SER A 131 -15.25 -1.66 13.05
N CYS A 132 -15.61 -1.00 14.16
CA CYS A 132 -16.12 0.36 14.09
C CYS A 132 -15.10 1.33 13.47
N ASN A 133 -15.57 2.22 12.62
CA ASN A 133 -14.78 3.30 12.02
C ASN A 133 -14.33 4.36 13.04
N ARG A 134 -14.97 4.42 14.21
CA ARG A 134 -14.63 5.34 15.30
C ARG A 134 -13.57 4.82 16.26
N TYR A 135 -12.74 3.85 15.86
CA TYR A 135 -11.58 3.47 16.66
C TYR A 135 -10.61 4.66 16.76
N PRO A 136 -10.05 5.01 17.94
CA PRO A 136 -10.00 4.24 19.20
C PRO A 136 -11.17 4.48 20.18
N ASP A 137 -12.09 5.42 19.90
CA ASP A 137 -13.22 5.74 20.77
C ASP A 137 -14.19 4.55 20.96
N CYS A 138 -14.36 3.75 19.90
CA CYS A 138 -15.20 2.56 19.90
C CYS A 138 -14.37 1.33 19.50
N LYS A 139 -14.27 0.35 20.41
CA LYS A 139 -13.43 -0.86 20.24
C LYS A 139 -14.19 -2.07 19.70
N PHE A 140 -15.47 -1.92 19.38
CA PHE A 140 -16.29 -2.96 18.77
C PHE A 140 -15.63 -3.59 17.53
N ALA A 141 -15.49 -4.92 17.55
CA ALA A 141 -14.96 -5.70 16.44
C ALA A 141 -15.62 -7.09 16.35
N LEU A 142 -15.77 -7.59 15.13
CA LEU A 142 -16.38 -8.86 14.76
C LEU A 142 -15.45 -9.62 13.80
N TRP A 143 -15.49 -10.94 13.85
CA TRP A 143 -14.74 -11.80 12.91
C TRP A 143 -15.57 -12.21 11.70
N ASP A 144 -16.88 -12.30 11.88
CA ASP A 144 -17.85 -12.72 10.87
C ASP A 144 -18.46 -11.48 10.19
N LYS A 145 -18.92 -11.64 8.95
CA LYS A 145 -19.39 -10.53 8.11
C LYS A 145 -20.75 -10.02 8.61
N PRO A 146 -20.89 -8.73 8.97
CA PRO A 146 -22.18 -8.20 9.39
C PRO A 146 -23.10 -8.05 8.18
N ILE A 147 -24.39 -8.36 8.36
CA ILE A 147 -25.43 -8.15 7.35
C ILE A 147 -26.28 -6.92 7.71
N PRO A 148 -26.78 -6.17 6.71
CA PRO A 148 -27.59 -4.97 6.94
C PRO A 148 -28.98 -5.27 7.53
N THR A 149 -29.44 -6.52 7.47
CA THR A 149 -30.72 -6.95 8.04
C THR A 149 -30.63 -7.02 9.57
N PRO A 150 -31.44 -6.26 10.32
CA PRO A 150 -31.46 -6.33 11.78
C PRO A 150 -32.06 -7.67 12.26
N CYS A 151 -31.65 -8.10 13.45
CA CYS A 151 -32.17 -9.33 14.05
C CYS A 151 -33.68 -9.23 14.34
N PRO A 152 -34.51 -10.20 13.91
CA PRO A 152 -35.96 -10.16 14.12
C PRO A 152 -36.39 -10.29 15.60
N LYS A 153 -35.49 -10.76 16.49
CA LYS A 153 -35.78 -10.95 17.92
C LYS A 153 -35.31 -9.81 18.81
N CYS A 154 -34.11 -9.28 18.58
CA CYS A 154 -33.48 -8.28 19.45
C CYS A 154 -33.12 -6.96 18.73
N GLY A 155 -33.33 -6.88 17.41
CA GLY A 155 -32.91 -5.71 16.60
C GLY A 155 -31.40 -5.51 16.49
N GLY A 156 -30.60 -6.43 17.04
CA GLY A 156 -29.14 -6.39 16.99
C GLY A 156 -28.56 -6.73 15.62
N VAL A 157 -27.24 -6.56 15.48
CA VAL A 157 -26.51 -6.89 14.26
C VAL A 157 -26.45 -8.41 14.07
N LEU A 158 -26.79 -8.85 12.86
CA LEU A 158 -26.61 -10.23 12.42
C LEU A 158 -25.26 -10.37 11.69
N THR A 159 -24.63 -11.53 11.82
CA THR A 159 -23.38 -11.89 11.15
C THR A 159 -23.52 -13.18 10.38
N GLU A 160 -22.94 -13.25 9.19
CA GLU A 160 -22.93 -14.40 8.31
C GLU A 160 -21.58 -15.11 8.33
N ASN A 161 -21.62 -16.44 8.45
CA ASN A 161 -20.47 -17.32 8.26
C ASN A 161 -20.87 -18.59 7.48
N LYS A 162 -19.90 -19.47 7.21
CA LYS A 162 -20.13 -20.75 6.50
C LYS A 162 -21.15 -21.69 7.17
N LYS A 163 -21.50 -21.46 8.43
CA LYS A 163 -22.39 -22.30 9.23
C LYS A 163 -23.79 -21.71 9.41
N GLY A 164 -24.07 -20.50 8.89
CA GLY A 164 -25.36 -19.83 9.08
C GLY A 164 -25.23 -18.35 9.43
N VAL A 165 -26.40 -17.74 9.67
CA VAL A 165 -26.54 -16.38 10.17
C VAL A 165 -26.74 -16.43 11.69
N ARG A 166 -25.95 -15.65 12.44
CA ARG A 166 -26.01 -15.59 13.90
C ARG A 166 -26.13 -14.15 14.38
N CYS A 167 -26.89 -13.94 15.45
CA CYS A 167 -26.90 -12.65 16.14
C CYS A 167 -25.67 -12.48 17.03
N VAL A 168 -25.08 -11.29 17.03
CA VAL A 168 -23.97 -10.92 17.93
C VAL A 168 -24.36 -11.04 19.40
N ASN A 169 -25.63 -10.78 19.73
CA ASN A 169 -26.15 -10.87 21.10
C ASN A 169 -26.57 -12.29 21.53
N GLY A 170 -26.47 -13.29 20.64
CA GLY A 170 -26.76 -14.70 20.97
C GLY A 170 -28.22 -15.14 20.83
N ASP A 171 -29.16 -14.24 20.54
CA ASP A 171 -30.60 -14.52 20.62
C ASP A 171 -31.22 -15.19 19.36
N TYR A 172 -30.46 -15.31 18.27
CA TYR A 172 -30.96 -15.82 16.99
C TYR A 172 -29.88 -16.57 16.21
N ALA A 173 -30.26 -17.74 15.69
CA ALA A 173 -29.50 -18.53 14.73
C ALA A 173 -30.44 -18.96 13.60
N GLY A 174 -30.02 -18.72 12.36
CA GLY A 174 -30.73 -19.12 11.14
C GLY A 174 -29.78 -19.71 10.11
N GLU A 175 -30.32 -20.45 9.15
CA GLU A 175 -29.55 -21.04 8.05
C GLU A 175 -29.22 -19.97 6.99
N THR A 176 -28.10 -20.13 6.27
CA THR A 176 -27.67 -19.16 5.25
C THR A 176 -28.68 -19.13 4.09
N THR A 177 -29.25 -17.96 3.79
CA THR A 177 -30.00 -17.73 2.55
C THR A 177 -29.03 -17.61 1.37
N THR A 178 -28.43 -18.73 0.98
CA THR A 178 -27.89 -18.90 -0.38
C THR A 178 -29.07 -19.30 -1.28
N GLU A 179 -29.83 -18.32 -1.75
CA GLU A 179 -30.53 -18.49 -3.02
C GLU A 179 -29.51 -18.32 -4.16
N LYS A 180 -29.61 -19.23 -5.13
CA LYS A 180 -28.74 -19.40 -6.30
C LYS A 180 -28.57 -18.16 -7.15
#